data_AF-A0A439QC11-F1
#
_entry.id   AF-A0A439QC11-F1
#
_cell.length_a   1.000
_cell.length_b   1.000
_cell.length_c   1.000
_cell.angle_alpha   90.00
_cell.angle_beta   90.00
_cell.angle_gamma   90.00
#
_symmetry.space_group_name_H-M   'P 1'
#
loop_
_entity.id
_entity.type
_entity.pdbx_description
1 polymer ?
#
loop_
_entity_poly.entity_id
_entity_poly.type
_entity_poly.pdbx_seq_one_letter_code
_entity_poly.pdbx_strand_id
1 'polypeptide(L)' 'MKSLPDTGLFKQAPSRTEAKTDMTTRVARQIVDLEAAARSAKTERLRAARLAQESEAPTILKKPAQKRKNPAR' A
#
# COMPACT_ATOMS: atom_id res chain seq x y z
N MET A 1 37.85 -40.43 -12.44
CA MET A 1 36.40 -40.73 -12.44
C MET A 1 35.67 -39.49 -12.92
N LYS A 2 35.00 -39.51 -14.08
CA LYS A 2 34.16 -38.38 -14.52
C LYS A 2 32.79 -38.52 -13.85
N SER A 3 32.35 -37.55 -13.07
CA SER A 3 31.00 -37.51 -12.50
C SER A 3 29.98 -37.16 -13.59
N LEU A 4 28.82 -37.82 -13.57
CA LEU A 4 27.71 -37.53 -14.47
C LEU A 4 27.11 -36.16 -14.15
N PRO A 5 26.66 -35.39 -15.16
CA PRO A 5 26.07 -34.08 -14.93
C PRO A 5 24.70 -34.26 -14.26
N ASP A 6 24.50 -33.57 -13.15
CA ASP A 6 23.31 -33.60 -12.28
C ASP A 6 22.12 -32.89 -12.95
N THR A 7 21.76 -33.38 -14.13
CA THR A 7 20.91 -32.70 -15.12
C THR A 7 19.44 -32.97 -14.88
N GLY A 8 18.98 -33.01 -13.62
CA GLY A 8 17.56 -32.99 -13.30
C GLY A 8 16.70 -34.11 -13.92
N LEU A 9 17.30 -35.19 -14.43
CA LEU A 9 16.61 -36.30 -15.11
C LEU A 9 15.49 -36.94 -14.26
N PHE A 10 15.55 -36.77 -12.93
CA PHE A 10 14.61 -37.36 -11.97
C PHE A 10 13.68 -36.35 -11.31
N LYS A 11 13.62 -35.08 -11.77
CA LYS A 11 12.64 -34.15 -11.20
C LYS A 11 11.24 -34.52 -11.66
N GLN A 12 10.42 -34.98 -10.72
CA GLN A 12 9.01 -35.29 -10.99
C GLN A 12 8.30 -34.04 -11.49
N ALA A 13 7.68 -34.13 -12.66
CA ALA A 13 6.84 -33.06 -13.17
C ALA A 13 5.68 -32.85 -12.18
N PRO A 14 5.36 -31.60 -11.82
CA PRO A 14 4.25 -31.33 -10.91
C PRO A 14 2.97 -31.90 -11.50
N SER A 15 2.18 -32.54 -10.66
CA SER A 15 0.88 -33.07 -11.06
C SER A 15 -0.01 -31.92 -11.54
N ARG A 16 -1.00 -32.23 -12.40
CA ARG A 16 -1.95 -31.24 -12.91
C ARG A 16 -2.67 -30.49 -11.78
N THR A 17 -2.86 -31.12 -10.63
CA THR A 17 -3.47 -30.51 -9.45
C THR A 17 -2.53 -29.50 -8.80
N GLU A 18 -1.27 -29.87 -8.58
CA GLU A 18 -0.24 -28.97 -8.02
C GLU A 18 0.00 -27.75 -8.92
N ALA A 19 0.05 -27.94 -10.24
CA ALA A 19 0.21 -26.84 -11.19
C ALA A 19 -0.97 -25.84 -11.13
N LYS A 20 -2.20 -26.34 -10.95
CA LYS A 20 -3.39 -25.48 -10.80
C LYS A 20 -3.40 -24.73 -9.48
N THR A 21 -3.03 -25.38 -8.37
CA THR A 21 -2.95 -24.72 -7.06
C THR A 21 -1.89 -23.62 -7.08
N ASP A 22 -0.74 -23.88 -7.69
CA ASP A 22 0.33 -22.88 -7.84
C ASP A 22 -0.13 -21.67 -8.65
N MET A 23 -0.86 -21.91 -9.74
CA MET A 23 -1.45 -20.84 -10.55
C MET A 23 -2.43 -20.00 -9.72
N THR A 24 -3.34 -20.63 -9.01
CA THR A 24 -4.31 -19.92 -8.14
C THR A 24 -3.60 -19.11 -7.07
N THR A 25 -2.58 -19.66 -6.41
CA THR A 25 -1.79 -18.94 -5.41
C THR A 25 -1.07 -17.74 -6.00
N ARG A 26 -0.48 -17.88 -7.21
CA ARG A 26 0.17 -16.76 -7.90
C ARG A 26 -0.83 -15.65 -8.24
N VAL A 27 -1.98 -16.00 -8.80
CA VAL A 27 -3.02 -15.04 -9.16
C VAL A 27 -3.56 -14.33 -7.91
N ALA A 28 -3.80 -15.06 -6.82
CA ALA A 28 -4.27 -14.47 -5.56
C ALA A 28 -3.27 -13.43 -5.02
N ARG A 29 -1.96 -13.72 -5.05
CA ARG A 29 -0.92 -12.76 -4.65
C ARG A 29 -0.91 -11.53 -5.55
N GLN A 30 -0.97 -11.73 -6.87
CA GLN A 30 -1.03 -10.63 -7.83
C GLN A 30 -2.21 -9.69 -7.59
N ILE A 31 -3.39 -10.22 -7.28
CA ILE A 31 -4.57 -9.42 -6.95
C ILE A 31 -4.30 -8.54 -5.72
N VAL A 32 -3.78 -9.14 -4.64
CA VAL A 32 -3.48 -8.42 -3.39
C VAL A 32 -2.45 -7.32 -3.63
N ASP A 33 -1.40 -7.61 -4.40
CA ASP A 33 -0.33 -6.65 -4.70
C ASP A 33 -0.85 -5.45 -5.52
N LEU A 34 -1.68 -5.72 -6.53
CA LEU A 34 -2.31 -4.68 -7.36
C LEU A 34 -3.23 -3.78 -6.53
N GLU A 35 -4.04 -4.36 -5.66
CA GLU A 35 -4.91 -3.59 -4.76
C GLU A 35 -4.12 -2.75 -3.75
N ALA A 36 -3.04 -3.31 -3.21
CA ALA A 36 -2.14 -2.58 -2.32
C ALA A 36 -1.50 -1.38 -3.03
N ALA A 37 -1.01 -1.56 -4.26
CA ALA A 37 -0.45 -0.49 -5.08
C ALA A 37 -1.48 0.59 -5.43
N ALA A 38 -2.73 0.20 -5.75
CA ALA A 38 -3.80 1.16 -6.01
C ALA A 38 -4.14 1.99 -4.76
N ARG A 39 -4.14 1.36 -3.57
CA ARG A 39 -4.37 2.05 -2.29
C ARG A 39 -3.23 3.01 -1.93
N SER A 40 -1.97 2.61 -2.12
CA SER A 40 -0.82 3.49 -1.85
C SER A 40 -0.83 4.69 -2.79
N ALA A 41 -1.01 4.49 -4.10
CA ALA A 41 -1.07 5.56 -5.09
C ALA A 41 -2.20 6.57 -4.79
N LYS A 42 -3.38 6.09 -4.39
CA LYS A 42 -4.49 6.96 -3.96
C LYS A 42 -4.11 7.78 -2.73
N THR A 43 -3.50 7.14 -1.73
CA THR A 43 -3.09 7.80 -0.49
C THR A 43 -2.04 8.87 -0.74
N GLU A 44 -1.05 8.57 -1.57
CA GLU A 44 -0.01 9.51 -1.98
C GLU A 44 -0.60 10.71 -2.71
N ARG A 45 -1.52 10.48 -3.67
CA ARG A 45 -2.23 11.56 -4.37
C ARG A 45 -2.99 12.47 -3.40
N LEU A 46 -3.73 11.88 -2.45
CA LEU A 46 -4.51 12.66 -1.47
C LEU A 46 -3.59 13.42 -0.50
N ARG A 47 -2.47 12.80 -0.11
CA ARG A 47 -1.48 13.43 0.75
C ARG A 47 -0.82 14.62 0.06
N ALA A 48 -0.44 14.48 -1.22
CA ALA A 48 0.10 15.57 -2.02
C ALA A 48 -0.91 16.71 -2.18
N ALA A 49 -2.18 16.39 -2.45
CA ALA A 49 -3.24 17.39 -2.54
C ALA A 49 -3.46 18.13 -1.21
N ARG A 50 -3.44 17.42 -0.07
CA ARG A 50 -3.54 18.04 1.26
C ARG A 50 -2.36 18.96 1.54
N LEU A 51 -1.14 18.52 1.23
CA LEU A 51 0.05 19.34 1.44
C LEU A 51 0.00 20.63 0.62
N ALA A 52 -0.44 20.56 -0.64
CA ALA A 52 -0.63 21.73 -1.50
C ALA A 52 -1.66 22.71 -0.89
N GLN A 53 -2.79 22.20 -0.40
CA GLN A 53 -3.81 23.02 0.28
C GLN A 53 -3.29 23.66 1.57
N GLU A 54 -2.49 22.94 2.36
CA GLU A 54 -1.87 23.48 3.58
C GLU A 54 -0.88 24.60 3.28
N SER A 55 -0.10 24.49 2.18
CA SER A 55 0.80 25.57 1.75
C SER A 55 0.07 26.81 1.21
N GLU A 56 -1.13 26.66 0.65
CA GLU A 56 -1.94 27.77 0.15
C GLU A 56 -2.85 28.40 1.23
N ALA A 57 -3.14 27.66 2.30
CA ALA A 57 -3.99 28.15 3.36
C ALA A 57 -3.31 29.30 4.13
N PRO A 58 -3.90 30.52 4.17
CA PRO A 58 -3.38 31.57 5.04
C PRO A 58 -3.46 31.10 6.48
N THR A 59 -2.38 31.23 7.25
CA THR A 59 -2.35 30.92 8.68
C THR A 59 -3.34 31.81 9.41
N ILE A 60 -4.59 31.37 9.55
CA ILE A 60 -5.59 32.07 10.34
C ILE A 60 -5.20 31.84 11.80
N LEU A 61 -4.32 32.69 12.32
CA LEU A 61 -4.03 32.78 13.74
C LEU A 61 -5.38 32.93 14.45
N LYS A 62 -5.80 31.88 15.17
CA LYS A 62 -7.03 31.90 15.97
C LYS A 62 -6.91 33.06 16.94
N LYS A 63 -7.60 34.17 16.66
CA LYS A 63 -7.61 35.36 17.50
C LYS A 63 -8.16 34.92 18.87
N PRO A 64 -7.43 35.12 19.98
CA PRO A 64 -7.88 34.62 21.27
C PRO A 64 -9.22 35.26 21.62
N ALA A 65 -10.20 34.43 21.98
CA ALA A 65 -11.54 34.88 22.33
C ALA A 65 -11.46 35.87 23.50
N GLN A 66 -11.87 37.11 23.24
CA GLN A 66 -11.82 38.18 24.22
C GLN A 66 -12.88 37.90 25.31
N LYS A 67 -12.42 37.48 26.48
CA LYS A 67 -13.27 37.12 27.63
C LYS A 67 -14.00 38.39 28.10
N ARG A 68 -15.32 38.47 27.86
CA ARG A 68 -16.15 39.59 28.34
C ARG A 68 -16.21 39.51 29.87
N LYS A 69 -15.74 40.56 30.57
CA LYS A 69 -15.95 40.71 32.01
C LYS A 69 -17.37 41.20 32.22
N ASN A 70 -18.23 40.37 32.84
CA ASN A 70 -19.53 40.85 33.31
C ASN A 70 -19.30 41.75 34.53
N PRO A 71 -19.97 42.92 34.62
CA PRO A 71 -19.96 43.70 35.85
C PRO A 71 -20.87 43.01 36.87
N ALA A 72 -20.37 42.84 38.08
CA ALA A 72 -21.10 42.27 39.21
C ALA A 72 -22.29 43.17 39.58
N ARG A 73 -23.44 42.56 39.85
CA ARG A 73 -24.59 43.16 40.53
C ARG A 73 -24.93 42.30 41.74
#